data_AF-A0A2N5K768-F1
#
_entry.id   AF-A0A2N5K768-F1
#
_cell.length_a   1.000
_cell.length_b   1.000
_cell.length_c   1.000
_cell.angle_alpha   90.00
_cell.angle_beta   90.00
_cell.angle_gamma   90.00
#
_symmetry.space_group_name_H-M   'P 1'
#
loop_
_entity.id
_entity.type
_entity.pdbx_description
1 polymer ?
#
loop_
_entity_poly.entity_id
_entity_poly.type
_entity_poly.pdbx_seq_one_letter_code
_entity_poly.pdbx_strand_id
1 'polypeptide(L)'
;MYRMRVLIVTVLLGSGLLSFQSAQAQSARLCFNVPGITNCIEGRFREYWEQNGGLPVFGYPITGATNERTAEGTFLTQYFERNRFELHPEKARPYDVLLGRLGDDRLKQQRRNWQDFGAAKRESGCLFFRETGHNICDLETGVGFKTYWSGHGLQDPKLDAFQRSLALFGLPLSELTVETNASGDTVITQWFERARFEYHLNNPRQSRVLLGLLGNETRTPPPPGAPLPTPAPDPFPECNGIAAPSNAIAAPDCVEFGEIVSVAVFGFEPNQEISFSVTNQSGATVGRSQTTRVGVNGFATIDIDTKGFLGAELRPGDYNFQAQDTQGRNQTARASFRVIP
;
A
#
# COMPACT_ATOMS: atom_id res chain seq x y z
N MET A 1 -20.23 97.50 25.44
CA MET A 1 -18.93 97.04 25.98
C MET A 1 -19.20 95.90 26.96
N TYR A 2 -19.04 94.64 26.54
CA TYR A 2 -18.89 93.51 27.47
C TYR A 2 -18.22 92.33 26.77
N ARG A 3 -17.50 91.55 27.55
CA ARG A 3 -16.24 90.90 27.21
C ARG A 3 -16.38 89.51 26.61
N MET A 4 -15.49 89.24 25.66
CA MET A 4 -15.14 87.92 25.12
C MET A 4 -14.72 86.97 26.24
N ARG A 5 -15.34 85.78 26.30
CA ARG A 5 -14.85 84.63 27.07
C ARG A 5 -14.88 83.41 26.16
N VAL A 6 -13.69 83.04 25.71
CA VAL A 6 -13.38 81.80 25.01
C VAL A 6 -13.50 80.66 26.03
N LEU A 7 -14.30 79.65 25.72
CA LEU A 7 -14.38 78.40 26.47
C LEU A 7 -13.66 77.32 25.66
N ILE A 8 -12.47 76.96 26.11
CA ILE A 8 -11.69 75.82 25.61
C ILE A 8 -12.28 74.58 26.28
N VAL A 9 -12.86 73.68 25.48
CA VAL A 9 -13.21 72.33 25.94
C VAL A 9 -12.20 71.36 25.31
N THR A 10 -11.39 70.80 26.18
CA THR A 10 -10.33 69.81 25.91
C THR A 10 -10.98 68.49 25.48
N VAL A 11 -10.71 68.04 24.26
CA VAL A 11 -11.06 66.69 23.79
C VAL A 11 -10.02 65.71 24.34
N LEU A 12 -10.40 64.90 25.32
CA LEU A 12 -9.63 63.76 25.81
C LEU A 12 -9.67 62.65 24.74
N LEU A 13 -8.61 62.52 23.94
CA LEU A 13 -8.36 61.33 23.12
C LEU A 13 -8.05 60.15 24.05
N GLY A 14 -9.04 59.29 24.28
CA GLY A 14 -8.82 57.97 24.86
C GLY A 14 -8.14 57.06 23.84
N SER A 15 -6.82 56.90 23.95
CA SER A 15 -6.04 55.94 23.20
C SER A 15 -6.43 54.51 23.59
N GLY A 16 -7.41 53.94 22.89
CA GLY A 16 -7.74 52.52 22.98
C GLY A 16 -6.63 51.69 22.32
N LEU A 17 -5.65 51.25 23.11
CA LEU A 17 -4.75 50.18 22.71
C LEU A 17 -5.55 48.87 22.70
N LEU A 18 -6.18 48.57 21.58
CA LEU A 18 -6.63 47.22 21.27
C LEU A 18 -5.38 46.37 21.07
N SER A 19 -4.95 45.70 22.14
CA SER A 19 -3.97 44.63 22.06
C SER A 19 -4.57 43.53 21.19
N PHE A 20 -4.22 43.50 19.91
CA PHE A 20 -4.36 42.31 19.09
C PHE A 20 -3.42 41.27 19.70
N GLN A 21 -3.95 40.45 20.61
CA GLN A 21 -3.31 39.20 20.95
C GLN A 21 -3.33 38.38 19.66
N SER A 22 -2.22 38.38 18.94
CA SER A 22 -1.94 37.33 17.99
C SER A 22 -2.06 36.03 18.77
N ALA A 23 -3.12 35.28 18.50
CA ALA A 23 -3.16 33.87 18.85
C ALA A 23 -2.00 33.24 18.08
N GLN A 24 -0.82 33.17 18.73
CA GLN A 24 0.22 32.26 18.31
C GLN A 24 -0.44 30.90 18.37
N ALA A 25 -0.85 30.39 17.21
CA ALA A 25 -1.29 29.03 17.06
C ALA A 25 -0.18 28.19 17.67
N GLN A 26 -0.43 27.66 18.86
CA GLN A 26 0.49 26.79 19.56
C GLN A 26 0.70 25.64 18.59
N SER A 27 1.86 25.60 17.93
CA SER A 27 2.27 24.53 17.02
C SER A 27 2.47 23.29 17.88
N ALA A 28 1.37 22.70 18.33
CA ALA A 28 1.43 21.61 19.28
C ALA A 28 2.14 20.47 18.57
N ARG A 29 3.30 20.11 19.08
CA ARG A 29 4.05 18.96 18.64
C ARG A 29 3.16 17.72 18.78
N LEU A 30 2.99 16.95 17.70
CA LEU A 30 2.27 15.69 17.71
C LEU A 30 3.26 14.56 17.98
N CYS A 31 3.28 14.06 19.22
CA CYS A 31 4.04 12.88 19.64
C CYS A 31 3.11 11.69 19.86
N PHE A 32 3.65 10.48 19.72
CA PHE A 32 2.88 9.24 19.84
C PHE A 32 3.33 8.45 21.07
N ASN A 33 2.38 8.02 21.90
CA ASN A 33 2.66 7.14 23.04
C ASN A 33 2.62 5.67 22.61
N VAL A 34 3.56 5.28 21.74
CA VAL A 34 3.67 3.93 21.18
C VAL A 34 5.10 3.44 21.37
N PRO A 35 5.33 2.23 21.93
CA PRO A 35 6.67 1.68 22.09
C PRO A 35 7.46 1.69 20.78
N GLY A 36 8.69 2.21 20.81
CA GLY A 36 9.57 2.30 19.63
C GLY A 36 9.38 3.57 18.78
N ILE A 37 8.29 4.33 18.94
CA ILE A 37 8.06 5.60 18.24
C ILE A 37 8.52 6.75 19.12
N THR A 38 9.65 7.37 18.77
CA THR A 38 10.27 8.44 19.57
C THR A 38 10.22 9.82 18.90
N ASN A 39 9.97 9.86 17.59
CA ASN A 39 9.90 11.10 16.83
C ASN A 39 8.50 11.72 16.90
N CYS A 40 8.44 13.03 16.69
CA CYS A 40 7.20 13.78 16.69
C CYS A 40 7.08 14.62 15.41
N ILE A 41 5.86 15.05 15.12
CA ILE A 41 5.54 15.84 13.93
C ILE A 41 5.20 17.25 14.38
N GLU A 42 5.79 18.26 13.74
CA GLU A 42 5.63 19.66 14.14
C GLU A 42 5.34 20.56 12.94
N GLY A 43 4.83 21.76 13.23
CA GLY A 43 4.63 22.84 12.27
C GLY A 43 3.87 22.41 11.01
N ARG A 44 4.38 22.81 9.83
CA ARG A 44 3.74 22.58 8.55
C ARG A 44 3.55 21.09 8.21
N PHE A 45 4.50 20.24 8.60
CA PHE A 45 4.38 18.80 8.38
C PHE A 45 3.28 18.16 9.20
N ARG A 46 3.04 18.63 10.44
CA ARG A 46 1.89 18.17 11.24
C ARG A 46 0.58 18.55 10.56
N GLU A 47 0.44 19.82 10.15
CA GLU A 47 -0.76 20.29 9.44
C GLU A 47 -1.02 19.45 8.18
N TYR A 48 0.03 19.18 7.40
CA TYR A 48 -0.09 18.38 6.18
C TYR A 48 -0.47 16.92 6.48
N TRP A 49 0.15 16.31 7.48
CA TRP A 49 -0.11 14.93 7.91
C TRP A 49 -1.57 14.76 8.36
N GLU A 50 -2.06 15.65 9.23
CA GLU A 50 -3.43 15.62 9.76
C GLU A 50 -4.47 15.83 8.65
N GLN A 51 -4.19 16.73 7.69
CA GLN A 51 -5.11 17.04 6.59
C GLN A 51 -5.23 15.92 5.55
N ASN A 52 -4.16 15.17 5.30
CA ASN A 52 -4.08 14.23 4.18
C ASN A 52 -4.20 12.75 4.59
N GLY A 53 -4.85 12.47 5.72
CA GLY A 53 -5.22 11.12 6.14
C GLY A 53 -4.34 10.52 7.23
N GLY A 54 -3.31 11.23 7.71
CA GLY A 54 -2.55 10.90 8.90
C GLY A 54 -1.99 9.47 8.92
N LEU A 55 -2.22 8.77 10.04
CA LEU A 55 -1.59 7.48 10.33
C LEU A 55 -1.90 6.40 9.27
N PRO A 56 -3.16 6.19 8.83
CA PRO A 56 -3.47 5.24 7.77
C PRO A 56 -2.71 5.45 6.45
N VAL A 57 -2.40 6.69 6.10
CA VAL A 57 -1.76 7.03 4.81
C VAL A 57 -0.24 7.06 4.94
N PHE A 58 0.28 7.81 5.91
CA PHE A 58 1.72 8.10 6.00
C PHE A 58 2.45 7.22 7.03
N GLY A 59 1.73 6.71 8.03
CA GLY A 59 2.32 6.03 9.18
C GLY A 59 2.90 6.97 10.24
N TYR A 60 3.61 6.37 11.19
CA TYR A 60 4.33 7.10 12.25
C TYR A 60 5.58 7.82 11.71
N PRO A 61 6.02 8.92 12.34
CA PRO A 61 7.30 9.54 12.01
C PRO A 61 8.46 8.64 12.44
N ILE A 62 9.38 8.39 11.51
CA ILE A 62 10.58 7.58 11.78
C ILE A 62 11.84 8.42 11.96
N THR A 63 11.76 9.72 11.65
CA THR A 63 12.80 10.71 11.97
C THR A 63 12.19 11.99 12.52
N GLY A 64 13.02 12.83 13.14
CA GLY A 64 12.74 14.25 13.24
C GLY A 64 12.84 14.94 11.87
N ALA A 65 12.34 16.18 11.78
CA ALA A 65 12.50 17.01 10.59
C ALA A 65 13.93 17.60 10.55
N THR A 66 14.65 17.38 9.46
CA THR A 66 16.04 17.85 9.27
C THR A 66 16.26 18.33 7.84
N ASN A 67 17.15 19.29 7.63
CA ASN A 67 17.52 19.71 6.27
C ASN A 67 18.31 18.59 5.56
N GLU A 68 17.75 18.05 4.48
CA GLU A 68 18.40 17.05 3.63
C GLU A 68 18.70 17.62 2.24
N ARG A 69 19.83 17.21 1.68
CA ARG A 69 20.23 17.58 0.31
C ARG A 69 19.74 16.53 -0.68
N THR A 70 18.94 16.95 -1.65
CA THR A 70 18.48 16.14 -2.78
C THR A 70 19.15 16.65 -4.07
N ALA A 71 18.82 16.03 -5.21
CA ALA A 71 19.24 16.53 -6.51
C ALA A 71 18.64 17.91 -6.86
N GLU A 72 17.51 18.26 -6.24
CA GLU A 72 16.72 19.46 -6.53
C GLU A 72 17.05 20.63 -5.59
N GLY A 73 17.69 20.37 -4.44
CA GLY A 73 18.02 21.41 -3.47
C GLY A 73 18.26 20.88 -2.06
N THR A 74 18.23 21.78 -1.09
CA THR A 74 18.20 21.41 0.33
C THR A 74 16.86 21.81 0.90
N PHE A 75 16.12 20.80 1.40
CA PHE A 75 14.76 20.97 1.90
C PHE A 75 14.70 20.47 3.34
N LEU A 76 13.85 21.10 4.15
CA LEU A 76 13.47 20.52 5.43
C LEU A 76 12.69 19.25 5.10
N THR A 77 13.12 18.12 5.64
CA THR A 77 12.63 16.79 5.27
C THR A 77 12.32 15.99 6.52
N GLN A 78 11.22 15.23 6.50
CA GLN A 78 10.89 14.27 7.55
C GLN A 78 10.40 12.98 6.92
N TYR A 79 10.85 11.84 7.45
CA TYR A 79 10.40 10.52 7.01
C TYR A 79 9.32 9.99 7.96
N PHE A 80 8.36 9.31 7.35
CA PHE A 80 7.32 8.53 7.97
C PHE A 80 7.44 7.09 7.48
N GLU A 81 6.72 6.15 8.07
CA GLU A 81 6.84 4.74 7.69
C GLU A 81 6.61 4.50 6.19
N ARG A 82 5.70 5.25 5.55
CA ARG A 82 5.31 5.03 4.14
C ARG A 82 5.77 6.13 3.18
N ASN A 83 6.08 7.33 3.68
CA ASN A 83 6.38 8.49 2.84
C ASN A 83 7.49 9.37 3.41
N ARG A 84 8.07 10.20 2.53
CA ARG A 84 9.00 11.29 2.88
C ARG A 84 8.33 12.61 2.54
N PHE A 85 8.30 13.54 3.49
CA PHE A 85 7.82 14.91 3.26
C PHE A 85 9.00 15.84 3.03
N GLU A 86 8.87 16.73 2.05
CA GLU A 86 9.84 17.78 1.73
C GLU A 86 9.13 19.14 1.75
N LEU A 87 9.67 20.10 2.49
CA LEU A 87 9.11 21.46 2.58
C LEU A 87 9.73 22.37 1.51
N HIS A 88 8.86 22.90 0.66
CA HIS A 88 9.14 23.82 -0.44
C HIS A 88 8.50 25.20 -0.16
N PRO A 89 9.15 26.06 0.64
CA PRO A 89 8.58 27.35 1.04
C PRO A 89 8.36 28.33 -0.12
N GLU A 90 8.99 28.09 -1.27
CA GLU A 90 8.78 28.84 -2.51
C GLU A 90 7.44 28.56 -3.18
N LYS A 91 6.75 27.46 -2.81
CA LYS A 91 5.45 27.08 -3.37
C LYS A 91 4.32 27.57 -2.47
N ALA A 92 3.21 27.97 -3.07
CA ALA A 92 2.02 28.33 -2.32
C ALA A 92 1.32 27.07 -1.76
N ARG A 93 0.76 27.19 -0.54
CA ARG A 93 -0.10 26.15 0.04
C ARG A 93 -1.26 25.80 -0.90
N PRO A 94 -1.65 24.51 -1.01
CA PRO A 94 -1.16 23.36 -0.23
C PRO A 94 0.08 22.64 -0.82
N TYR A 95 0.71 23.20 -1.87
CA TYR A 95 1.81 22.55 -2.62
C TYR A 95 3.20 22.78 -2.05
N ASP A 96 3.29 23.43 -0.88
CA ASP A 96 4.51 23.70 -0.14
C ASP A 96 5.05 22.47 0.59
N VAL A 97 4.29 21.37 0.68
CA VAL A 97 4.79 20.07 1.14
C VAL A 97 4.63 19.07 0.00
N LEU A 98 5.74 18.47 -0.40
CA LEU A 98 5.78 17.45 -1.44
C LEU A 98 6.12 16.08 -0.85
N LEU A 99 5.57 15.06 -1.51
CA LEU A 99 5.87 13.66 -1.21
C LEU A 99 7.03 13.19 -2.08
N GLY A 100 8.08 12.68 -1.42
CA GLY A 100 9.22 12.05 -2.07
C GLY A 100 8.81 10.81 -2.87
N ARG A 101 9.54 10.55 -3.96
CA ARG A 101 9.29 9.43 -4.88
C ARG A 101 9.87 8.12 -4.35
N LEU A 102 9.44 7.71 -3.15
CA LEU A 102 10.06 6.59 -2.44
C LEU A 102 9.96 5.25 -3.18
N GLY A 103 8.97 5.04 -4.05
CA GLY A 103 8.88 3.82 -4.84
C GLY A 103 9.98 3.75 -5.90
N ASP A 104 10.18 4.85 -6.63
CA ASP A 104 11.28 4.98 -7.59
C ASP A 104 12.66 4.94 -6.88
N ASP A 105 12.81 5.66 -5.78
CA ASP A 105 14.05 5.66 -4.97
C ASP A 105 14.41 4.23 -4.52
N ARG A 106 13.43 3.46 -4.05
CA ARG A 106 13.64 2.09 -3.60
C ARG A 106 14.00 1.14 -4.76
N LEU A 107 13.33 1.24 -5.89
CA LEU A 107 13.69 0.46 -7.09
C LEU A 107 15.13 0.75 -7.52
N LYS A 108 15.54 2.02 -7.54
CA LYS A 108 16.94 2.42 -7.82
C LYS A 108 17.94 1.84 -6.81
N GLN A 109 17.64 1.85 -5.51
CA GLN A 109 18.48 1.21 -4.49
C GLN A 109 18.64 -0.30 -4.74
N GLN A 110 17.57 -0.95 -5.22
CA GLN A 110 17.57 -2.36 -5.63
C GLN A 110 18.22 -2.59 -7.00
N ARG A 111 18.75 -1.53 -7.65
CA ARG A 111 19.31 -1.56 -9.01
C ARG A 111 18.30 -2.02 -10.07
N ARG A 112 17.02 -1.73 -9.84
CA ARG A 112 15.92 -1.96 -10.78
C ARG A 112 15.57 -0.63 -11.43
N ASN A 113 15.72 -0.55 -12.75
CA ASN A 113 15.32 0.62 -13.52
C ASN A 113 13.92 0.36 -14.10
N TRP A 114 12.91 1.06 -13.59
CA TRP A 114 11.52 0.76 -13.95
C TRP A 114 11.21 1.05 -15.42
N GLN A 115 11.96 1.95 -16.05
CA GLN A 115 11.89 2.24 -17.48
C GLN A 115 12.19 1.02 -18.35
N ASP A 116 12.88 0.01 -17.80
CA ASP A 116 13.22 -1.23 -18.48
C ASP A 116 12.17 -2.35 -18.24
N PHE A 117 11.13 -2.12 -17.43
CA PHE A 117 10.09 -3.13 -17.14
C PHE A 117 9.18 -3.43 -18.33
N GLY A 118 9.26 -2.63 -19.39
CA GLY A 118 8.44 -2.76 -20.60
C GLY A 118 7.04 -2.19 -20.43
N ALA A 119 6.50 -1.61 -21.50
CA ALA A 119 5.13 -1.08 -21.49
C ALA A 119 4.12 -2.22 -21.63
N ALA A 120 3.02 -2.13 -20.88
CA ALA A 120 1.89 -3.01 -21.03
C ALA A 120 0.98 -2.56 -22.17
N LYS A 121 0.21 -3.52 -22.71
CA LYS A 121 -0.93 -3.17 -23.57
C LYS A 121 -2.00 -2.53 -22.70
N ARG A 122 -2.66 -1.49 -23.22
CA ARG A 122 -3.84 -0.93 -22.57
C ARG A 122 -4.90 -1.99 -22.42
N GLU A 123 -5.39 -2.16 -21.20
CA GLU A 123 -6.32 -3.22 -20.86
C GLU A 123 -7.71 -2.69 -20.49
N SER A 124 -8.76 -3.41 -20.90
CA SER A 124 -10.13 -3.04 -20.58
C SER A 124 -10.43 -3.31 -19.11
N GLY A 125 -11.12 -2.39 -18.45
CA GLY A 125 -11.41 -2.50 -17.02
C GLY A 125 -10.28 -2.04 -16.09
N CYS A 126 -9.08 -1.76 -16.61
CA CYS A 126 -7.96 -1.17 -15.87
C CYS A 126 -7.84 0.35 -16.10
N LEU A 127 -7.07 1.03 -15.23
CA LEU A 127 -6.62 2.41 -15.47
C LEU A 127 -5.28 2.37 -16.21
N PHE A 128 -5.22 2.90 -17.43
CA PHE A 128 -3.99 2.93 -18.21
C PHE A 128 -3.36 4.32 -18.20
N PHE A 129 -2.07 4.39 -17.89
CA PHE A 129 -1.28 5.62 -17.81
C PHE A 129 -0.33 5.69 -19.00
N ARG A 130 -0.53 6.68 -19.88
CA ARG A 130 0.25 6.82 -21.12
C ARG A 130 1.68 7.27 -20.83
N GLU A 131 1.87 7.98 -19.73
CA GLU A 131 3.12 8.57 -19.27
C GLU A 131 4.16 7.50 -18.94
N THR A 132 3.72 6.37 -18.37
CA THR A 132 4.60 5.25 -18.00
C THR A 132 4.33 3.99 -18.80
N GLY A 133 3.19 3.90 -19.49
CA GLY A 133 2.81 2.72 -20.27
C GLY A 133 2.28 1.55 -19.41
N HIS A 134 1.84 1.81 -18.18
CA HIS A 134 1.40 0.78 -17.24
C HIS A 134 -0.09 0.83 -16.92
N ASN A 135 -0.65 -0.31 -16.50
CA ASN A 135 -2.03 -0.43 -16.04
C ASN A 135 -2.12 -0.51 -14.51
N ILE A 136 -3.20 0.01 -13.92
CA ILE A 136 -3.64 -0.33 -12.57
C ILE A 136 -4.93 -1.14 -12.71
N CYS A 137 -4.90 -2.39 -12.28
CA CYS A 137 -6.03 -3.32 -12.32
C CYS A 137 -6.44 -3.73 -10.89
N ASP A 138 -7.69 -4.16 -10.72
CA ASP A 138 -8.07 -4.89 -9.52
C ASP A 138 -7.66 -6.36 -9.63
N LEU A 139 -7.46 -7.03 -8.49
CA LEU A 139 -7.15 -8.46 -8.44
C LEU A 139 -8.41 -9.32 -8.44
N GLU A 140 -9.49 -8.78 -7.90
CA GLU A 140 -10.82 -9.35 -7.92
C GLU A 140 -11.82 -8.25 -8.32
N THR A 141 -13.03 -8.62 -8.71
CA THR A 141 -14.06 -7.61 -9.03
C THR A 141 -14.31 -6.68 -7.84
N GLY A 142 -13.99 -5.40 -8.03
CA GLY A 142 -14.16 -4.33 -7.04
C GLY A 142 -13.20 -4.39 -5.85
N VAL A 143 -12.15 -5.22 -5.90
CA VAL A 143 -11.16 -5.35 -4.83
C VAL A 143 -9.76 -5.47 -5.42
N GLY A 144 -8.90 -4.51 -5.12
CA GLY A 144 -7.52 -4.49 -5.58
C GLY A 144 -6.99 -3.08 -5.76
N PHE A 145 -5.92 -2.98 -6.54
CA PHE A 145 -5.12 -1.76 -6.61
C PHE A 145 -5.83 -0.63 -7.35
N LYS A 146 -6.67 -0.92 -8.35
CA LYS A 146 -7.43 0.12 -9.05
C LYS A 146 -8.46 0.76 -8.11
N THR A 147 -9.22 -0.06 -7.40
CA THR A 147 -10.23 0.39 -6.44
C THR A 147 -9.57 1.16 -5.29
N TYR A 148 -8.46 0.65 -4.77
CA TYR A 148 -7.71 1.34 -3.71
C TYR A 148 -7.14 2.68 -4.19
N TRP A 149 -6.45 2.69 -5.34
CA TRP A 149 -5.86 3.91 -5.90
C TRP A 149 -6.93 4.98 -6.14
N SER A 150 -8.07 4.61 -6.73
CA SER A 150 -9.14 5.56 -7.05
C SER A 150 -9.89 6.09 -5.83
N GLY A 151 -9.83 5.36 -4.71
CA GLY A 151 -10.52 5.69 -3.46
C GLY A 151 -9.69 6.53 -2.49
N HIS A 152 -8.39 6.71 -2.74
CA HIS A 152 -7.47 7.36 -1.81
C HIS A 152 -6.68 8.46 -2.52
N GLY A 153 -6.62 9.64 -1.90
CA GLY A 153 -5.87 10.75 -2.45
C GLY A 153 -5.68 11.88 -1.43
N LEU A 154 -4.84 12.85 -1.78
CA LEU A 154 -4.64 14.05 -0.98
C LEU A 154 -5.94 14.86 -0.87
N GLN A 155 -6.16 15.52 0.26
CA GLN A 155 -7.37 16.31 0.50
C GLN A 155 -7.19 17.74 0.00
N ASP A 156 -7.09 17.90 -1.33
CA ASP A 156 -7.06 19.22 -1.98
C ASP A 156 -8.41 19.50 -2.69
N PRO A 157 -9.21 20.48 -2.23
CA PRO A 157 -10.50 20.81 -2.84
C PRO A 157 -10.39 21.28 -4.31
N LYS A 158 -9.20 21.70 -4.77
CA LYS A 158 -8.97 22.13 -6.16
C LYS A 158 -8.73 20.97 -7.12
N LEU A 159 -8.43 19.78 -6.61
CA LEU A 159 -8.15 18.59 -7.39
C LEU A 159 -9.40 17.71 -7.48
N ASP A 160 -9.63 17.13 -8.66
CA ASP A 160 -10.58 16.04 -8.81
C ASP A 160 -10.06 14.73 -8.17
N ALA A 161 -10.91 13.71 -8.06
CA ALA A 161 -10.55 12.46 -7.38
C ALA A 161 -9.33 11.76 -8.02
N PHE A 162 -9.20 11.81 -9.34
CA PHE A 162 -8.08 11.21 -10.06
C PHE A 162 -6.79 11.96 -9.73
N GLN A 163 -6.81 13.29 -9.79
CA GLN A 163 -5.67 14.14 -9.49
C GLN A 163 -5.23 14.02 -8.02
N ARG A 164 -6.16 13.87 -7.09
CA ARG A 164 -5.85 13.62 -5.67
C ARG A 164 -5.10 12.31 -5.47
N SER A 165 -5.55 11.26 -6.16
CA SER A 165 -4.94 9.93 -6.13
C SER A 165 -3.54 9.95 -6.76
N LEU A 166 -3.42 10.61 -7.91
CA LEU A 166 -2.15 10.83 -8.59
C LEU A 166 -1.17 11.64 -7.74
N ALA A 167 -1.64 12.66 -7.02
CA ALA A 167 -0.79 13.46 -6.14
C ALA A 167 -0.28 12.67 -4.92
N LEU A 168 -1.08 11.72 -4.41
CA LEU A 168 -0.69 10.87 -3.29
C LEU A 168 0.28 9.75 -3.71
N PHE A 169 -0.10 8.94 -4.71
CA PHE A 169 0.65 7.73 -5.07
C PHE A 169 1.62 7.93 -6.23
N GLY A 170 1.32 8.88 -7.11
CA GLY A 170 2.02 9.04 -8.39
C GLY A 170 1.59 8.03 -9.45
N LEU A 171 2.37 8.03 -10.53
CA LEU A 171 2.17 7.13 -11.67
C LEU A 171 2.57 5.68 -11.32
N PRO A 172 1.89 4.67 -11.88
CA PRO A 172 2.35 3.27 -11.79
C PRO A 172 3.68 3.11 -12.55
N LEU A 173 4.60 2.36 -11.96
CA LEU A 173 5.96 2.10 -12.47
C LEU A 173 6.18 0.64 -12.87
N SER A 174 5.23 -0.25 -12.58
CA SER A 174 5.33 -1.67 -12.91
C SER A 174 3.95 -2.24 -13.18
N GLU A 175 3.89 -3.44 -13.77
CA GLU A 175 2.72 -4.31 -13.68
C GLU A 175 2.69 -5.05 -12.33
N LEU A 176 1.64 -5.86 -12.10
CA LEU A 176 1.56 -6.75 -10.95
C LEU A 176 2.67 -7.80 -10.99
N THR A 177 3.43 -7.93 -9.90
CA THR A 177 4.48 -8.94 -9.73
C THR A 177 4.31 -9.64 -8.39
N VAL A 178 4.82 -10.87 -8.24
CA VAL A 178 4.91 -11.53 -6.94
C VAL A 178 6.29 -11.23 -6.36
N GLU A 179 6.32 -10.61 -5.18
CA GLU A 179 7.56 -10.21 -4.50
C GLU A 179 7.53 -10.65 -3.03
N THR A 180 8.70 -10.90 -2.46
CA THR A 180 8.87 -11.03 -1.00
C THR A 180 9.05 -9.64 -0.42
N ASN A 181 8.15 -9.21 0.46
CA ASN A 181 8.23 -7.89 1.09
C ASN A 181 9.29 -7.85 2.22
N ALA A 182 9.47 -6.69 2.85
CA ALA A 182 10.46 -6.50 3.91
C ALA A 182 10.17 -7.31 5.19
N SER A 183 8.92 -7.75 5.40
CA SER A 183 8.52 -8.62 6.52
C SER A 183 8.79 -10.09 6.25
N GLY A 184 9.12 -10.46 5.01
CA GLY A 184 9.30 -11.85 4.57
C GLY A 184 8.06 -12.47 3.94
N ASP A 185 6.95 -11.76 3.85
CA ASP A 185 5.72 -12.26 3.24
C ASP A 185 5.85 -12.27 1.72
N THR A 186 5.28 -13.28 1.07
CA THR A 186 5.13 -13.30 -0.40
C THR A 186 3.81 -12.66 -0.78
N VAL A 187 3.87 -11.52 -1.46
CA VAL A 187 2.70 -10.68 -1.77
C VAL A 187 2.68 -10.26 -3.23
N ILE A 188 1.48 -10.08 -3.77
CA ILE A 188 1.32 -9.49 -5.09
C ILE A 188 1.54 -7.99 -4.95
N THR A 189 2.38 -7.43 -5.79
CA THR A 189 2.98 -6.11 -5.61
C THR A 189 2.82 -5.29 -6.87
N GLN A 190 2.60 -3.98 -6.70
CA GLN A 190 2.75 -3.00 -7.78
C GLN A 190 3.48 -1.77 -7.27
N TRP A 191 4.44 -1.30 -8.06
CA TRP A 191 5.24 -0.11 -7.76
C TRP A 191 4.62 1.14 -8.37
N PHE A 192 4.67 2.24 -7.61
CA PHE A 192 4.26 3.58 -8.01
C PHE A 192 5.39 4.57 -7.71
N GLU A 193 5.32 5.79 -8.24
CA GLU A 193 6.36 6.79 -7.96
C GLU A 193 6.58 7.01 -6.46
N ARG A 194 5.50 7.06 -5.66
CA ARG A 194 5.55 7.43 -4.24
C ARG A 194 5.09 6.33 -3.29
N ALA A 195 4.73 5.16 -3.81
CA ALA A 195 4.16 4.07 -3.02
C ALA A 195 4.50 2.69 -3.61
N ARG A 196 4.34 1.65 -2.78
CA ARG A 196 4.28 0.26 -3.21
C ARG A 196 2.97 -0.30 -2.67
N PHE A 197 2.11 -0.80 -3.54
CA PHE A 197 0.89 -1.48 -3.12
C PHE A 197 1.18 -2.97 -2.99
N GLU A 198 0.67 -3.58 -1.93
CA GLU A 198 0.82 -4.99 -1.63
C GLU A 198 -0.57 -5.60 -1.43
N TYR A 199 -0.81 -6.76 -2.03
CA TYR A 199 -2.04 -7.53 -1.87
C TYR A 199 -1.79 -8.70 -0.93
N HIS A 200 -2.44 -8.65 0.22
CA HIS A 200 -2.30 -9.59 1.34
C HIS A 200 -3.54 -10.48 1.40
N LEU A 201 -3.46 -11.68 0.81
CA LEU A 201 -4.57 -12.62 0.74
C LEU A 201 -5.10 -13.08 2.11
N ASN A 202 -4.21 -13.15 3.10
CA ASN A 202 -4.52 -13.49 4.50
C ASN A 202 -5.41 -12.45 5.20
N ASN A 203 -5.49 -11.23 4.67
CA ASN A 203 -6.35 -10.21 5.26
C ASN A 203 -7.81 -10.38 4.82
N PRO A 204 -8.77 -9.89 5.63
CA PRO A 204 -10.16 -9.77 5.20
C PRO A 204 -10.24 -9.07 3.84
N ARG A 205 -11.16 -9.52 2.99
CA ARG A 205 -11.27 -9.12 1.58
C ARG A 205 -11.20 -7.60 1.37
N GLN A 206 -11.85 -6.81 2.21
CA GLN A 206 -11.87 -5.34 2.16
C GLN A 206 -10.55 -4.65 2.56
N SER A 207 -9.63 -5.38 3.17
CA SER A 207 -8.36 -4.88 3.74
C SER A 207 -7.14 -5.61 3.15
N ARG A 208 -7.30 -6.23 1.98
CA ARG A 208 -6.21 -6.93 1.27
C ARG A 208 -5.15 -5.98 0.72
N VAL A 209 -5.50 -4.74 0.39
CA VAL A 209 -4.51 -3.77 -0.11
C VAL A 209 -3.86 -3.02 1.05
N LEU A 210 -2.55 -3.18 1.18
CA LEU A 210 -1.71 -2.43 2.10
C LEU A 210 -0.65 -1.62 1.34
N LEU A 211 -0.15 -0.57 1.98
CA LEU A 211 1.00 0.20 1.49
C LEU A 211 2.28 -0.31 2.15
N GLY A 212 3.27 -0.64 1.32
CA GLY A 212 4.61 -0.98 1.77
C GLY A 212 5.25 0.15 2.58
N LEU A 213 6.09 -0.21 3.56
CA LEU A 213 6.72 0.73 4.49
C LEU A 213 7.99 1.36 3.88
N LEU A 214 7.84 1.99 2.71
CA LEU A 214 8.96 2.47 1.91
C LEU A 214 9.83 3.50 2.62
N GLY A 215 9.30 4.27 3.57
CA GLY A 215 10.11 5.17 4.39
C GLY A 215 11.10 4.42 5.27
N ASN A 216 10.67 3.29 5.87
CA ASN A 216 11.56 2.41 6.65
C ASN A 216 12.63 1.78 5.75
N GLU A 217 12.22 1.31 4.57
CA GLU A 217 13.07 0.56 3.64
C GLU A 217 14.12 1.42 2.92
N THR A 218 13.80 2.68 2.62
CA THR A 218 14.69 3.57 1.86
C THR A 218 15.76 4.22 2.72
N ARG A 219 15.49 4.46 4.02
CA ARG A 219 16.47 4.99 4.96
C ARG A 219 17.49 3.96 5.43
N THR A 220 17.09 2.70 5.47
CA THR A 220 17.96 1.60 5.91
C THR A 220 18.34 0.76 4.69
N PRO A 221 19.47 1.04 4.01
CA PRO A 221 19.96 0.10 3.02
C PRO A 221 20.24 -1.24 3.73
N PRO A 222 19.72 -2.38 3.24
CA PRO A 222 20.14 -3.68 3.74
C PRO A 222 21.68 -3.76 3.64
N PRO A 223 22.38 -4.23 4.68
CA PRO A 223 23.80 -4.53 4.56
C PRO A 223 24.03 -5.46 3.36
N PRO A 224 25.10 -5.27 2.57
CA PRO A 224 25.47 -6.24 1.55
C PRO A 224 25.67 -7.62 2.20
N GLY A 225 24.83 -8.60 1.83
CA GLY A 225 24.90 -9.95 2.39
C GLY A 225 24.21 -10.14 3.75
N ALA A 226 23.30 -9.23 4.14
CA ALA A 226 22.45 -9.48 5.30
C ALA A 226 21.67 -10.80 5.12
N PRO A 227 21.80 -11.76 6.04
CA PRO A 227 20.96 -12.94 6.01
C PRO A 227 19.50 -12.48 6.10
N LEU A 228 18.63 -13.12 5.32
CA LEU A 228 17.19 -12.96 5.47
C LEU A 228 16.86 -13.16 6.97
N PRO A 229 15.95 -12.34 7.55
CA PRO A 229 15.51 -12.57 8.92
C PRO A 229 15.14 -14.04 9.06
N THR A 230 15.76 -14.72 10.01
CA THR A 230 15.42 -16.11 10.31
C THR A 230 13.95 -16.10 10.72
N PRO A 231 13.08 -16.89 10.07
CA PRO A 231 11.67 -16.93 10.44
C PRO A 231 11.58 -17.15 11.95
N ALA A 232 10.78 -16.33 12.63
CA ALA A 232 10.45 -16.62 14.02
C ALA A 232 9.89 -18.07 14.07
N PRO A 233 10.15 -18.83 15.15
CA PRO A 233 9.53 -20.14 15.32
C PRO A 233 8.03 -20.02 15.09
N ASP A 234 7.49 -20.82 14.17
CA ASP A 234 6.08 -20.76 13.82
C ASP A 234 5.26 -20.99 15.10
N PRO A 235 4.38 -20.05 15.50
CA PRO A 235 3.52 -20.23 16.66
C PRO A 235 2.60 -21.46 16.53
N PHE A 236 2.40 -21.98 15.31
CA PHE A 236 1.58 -23.15 15.03
C PHE A 236 2.44 -24.30 14.48
N PRO A 237 3.04 -25.14 15.34
CA PRO A 237 3.91 -26.23 14.88
C PRO A 237 3.19 -27.26 14.00
N GLU A 238 1.87 -27.36 14.13
CA GLU A 238 1.00 -28.17 13.27
C GLU A 238 0.87 -27.64 11.85
N CYS A 239 1.31 -26.41 11.57
CA CYS A 239 1.32 -25.81 10.22
C CYS A 239 2.67 -26.00 9.50
N ASN A 240 3.65 -26.63 10.15
CA ASN A 240 4.95 -26.88 9.53
C ASN A 240 4.90 -27.91 8.39
N GLY A 241 5.80 -27.75 7.43
CA GLY A 241 6.05 -28.75 6.38
C GLY A 241 5.06 -28.73 5.21
N ILE A 242 4.29 -27.65 5.06
CA ILE A 242 3.47 -27.42 3.86
C ILE A 242 4.40 -27.19 2.66
N ALA A 243 4.13 -27.90 1.56
CA ALA A 243 5.00 -27.82 0.39
C ALA A 243 4.91 -26.45 -0.30
N ALA A 244 6.07 -25.91 -0.67
CA ALA A 244 6.18 -24.60 -1.31
C ALA A 244 5.36 -24.56 -2.62
N PRO A 245 4.65 -23.46 -2.89
CA PRO A 245 3.82 -23.35 -4.09
C PRO A 245 4.67 -23.10 -5.34
N SER A 246 4.06 -23.31 -6.51
CA SER A 246 4.61 -22.99 -7.82
C SER A 246 3.54 -22.27 -8.63
N ASN A 247 3.83 -21.04 -9.06
CA ASN A 247 2.88 -20.19 -9.80
C ASN A 247 1.54 -19.94 -9.07
N ALA A 248 1.53 -20.08 -7.75
CA ALA A 248 0.39 -19.82 -6.91
C ALA A 248 0.82 -19.32 -5.52
N ILE A 249 -0.14 -18.77 -4.77
CA ILE A 249 -0.04 -18.47 -3.34
C ILE A 249 -1.33 -18.98 -2.70
N ALA A 250 -1.24 -19.86 -1.70
CA ALA A 250 -2.36 -20.21 -0.81
C ALA A 250 -2.22 -19.43 0.50
N ALA A 251 -3.32 -18.84 0.95
CA ALA A 251 -3.31 -17.87 2.04
C ALA A 251 -4.68 -17.82 2.76
N PRO A 252 -4.76 -18.22 4.04
CA PRO A 252 -3.69 -18.91 4.78
C PRO A 252 -3.43 -20.28 4.14
N ASP A 253 -2.21 -20.78 4.23
CA ASP A 253 -1.88 -22.16 3.85
C ASP A 253 -2.14 -23.15 5.00
N CYS A 254 -2.48 -22.67 6.20
CA CYS A 254 -2.94 -23.47 7.32
C CYS A 254 -4.18 -22.82 7.95
N VAL A 255 -5.31 -23.53 8.00
CA VAL A 255 -6.61 -22.97 8.41
C VAL A 255 -7.39 -23.91 9.32
N GLU A 256 -8.22 -23.36 10.21
CA GLU A 256 -9.17 -24.15 10.99
C GLU A 256 -10.33 -24.67 10.11
N PHE A 257 -10.91 -25.81 10.48
CA PHE A 257 -12.08 -26.33 9.77
C PHE A 257 -13.28 -25.37 9.85
N GLY A 258 -13.74 -24.93 8.69
CA GLY A 258 -14.77 -23.93 8.52
C GLY A 258 -14.27 -22.54 8.12
N GLU A 259 -12.96 -22.36 7.98
CA GLU A 259 -12.37 -21.17 7.40
C GLU A 259 -12.15 -21.31 5.89
N ILE A 260 -11.78 -20.18 5.27
CA ILE A 260 -11.55 -20.07 3.82
C ILE A 260 -10.05 -20.01 3.55
N VAL A 261 -9.60 -20.81 2.59
CA VAL A 261 -8.28 -20.65 1.96
C VAL A 261 -8.46 -19.89 0.66
N SER A 262 -7.76 -18.77 0.49
CA SER A 262 -7.71 -18.06 -0.79
C SER A 262 -6.46 -18.45 -1.56
N VAL A 263 -6.63 -18.90 -2.79
CA VAL A 263 -5.54 -19.27 -3.70
C VAL A 263 -5.46 -18.29 -4.84
N ALA A 264 -4.39 -17.49 -4.90
CA ALA A 264 -4.06 -16.72 -6.08
C ALA A 264 -3.19 -17.57 -7.02
N VAL A 265 -3.55 -17.65 -8.29
CA VAL A 265 -2.77 -18.30 -9.35
C VAL A 265 -2.28 -17.28 -10.35
N PHE A 266 -1.09 -17.49 -10.90
CA PHE A 266 -0.44 -16.61 -11.85
C PHE A 266 0.44 -17.38 -12.84
N GLY A 267 1.08 -16.65 -13.75
CA GLY A 267 1.93 -17.22 -14.81
C GLY A 267 1.18 -17.57 -16.09
N PHE A 268 -0.15 -17.66 -16.04
CA PHE A 268 -1.00 -17.87 -17.21
C PHE A 268 -1.21 -16.58 -18.01
N GLU A 269 -1.64 -16.73 -19.28
CA GLU A 269 -1.95 -15.58 -20.13
C GLU A 269 -3.21 -14.84 -19.63
N PRO A 270 -3.26 -13.50 -19.73
CA PRO A 270 -4.48 -12.74 -19.45
C PRO A 270 -5.68 -13.27 -20.25
N ASN A 271 -6.85 -13.34 -19.60
CA ASN A 271 -8.08 -13.89 -20.17
C ASN A 271 -8.04 -15.38 -20.53
N GLN A 272 -6.99 -16.12 -20.18
CA GLN A 272 -6.92 -17.56 -20.42
C GLN A 272 -7.94 -18.31 -19.56
N GLU A 273 -8.56 -19.35 -20.13
CA GLU A 273 -9.36 -20.30 -19.36
C GLU A 273 -8.46 -21.37 -18.73
N ILE A 274 -8.64 -21.60 -17.43
CA ILE A 274 -7.91 -22.61 -16.66
C ILE A 274 -8.90 -23.52 -15.95
N SER A 275 -8.50 -24.78 -15.74
CA SER A 275 -9.21 -25.71 -14.87
C SER A 275 -8.48 -25.81 -13.54
N PHE A 276 -9.21 -26.01 -12.45
CA PHE A 276 -8.65 -26.24 -11.13
C PHE A 276 -9.35 -27.37 -10.37
N SER A 277 -8.60 -27.99 -9.45
CA SER A 277 -9.07 -29.02 -8.56
C SER A 277 -8.31 -28.99 -7.24
N VAL A 278 -8.89 -29.61 -6.21
CA VAL A 278 -8.24 -29.88 -4.93
C VAL A 278 -8.16 -31.38 -4.73
N THR A 279 -7.01 -31.89 -4.32
CA THR A 279 -6.82 -33.30 -3.96
C THR A 279 -6.38 -33.43 -2.51
N ASN A 280 -6.73 -34.54 -1.87
CA ASN A 280 -6.24 -34.89 -0.53
C ASN A 280 -4.86 -35.59 -0.59
N GLN A 281 -4.32 -35.98 0.56
CA GLN A 281 -3.05 -36.72 0.68
C GLN A 281 -2.98 -38.03 -0.13
N SER A 282 -4.10 -38.70 -0.39
CA SER A 282 -4.12 -39.93 -1.21
C SER A 282 -4.18 -39.64 -2.72
N GLY A 283 -4.22 -38.36 -3.12
CA GLY A 283 -4.37 -37.91 -4.49
C GLY A 283 -5.80 -37.94 -5.00
N ALA A 284 -6.79 -38.28 -4.16
CA ALA A 284 -8.19 -38.27 -4.55
C ALA A 284 -8.72 -36.84 -4.63
N THR A 285 -9.43 -36.51 -5.72
CA THR A 285 -10.08 -35.21 -5.88
C THR A 285 -11.19 -35.02 -4.85
N VAL A 286 -11.20 -33.86 -4.21
CA VAL A 286 -12.22 -33.42 -3.24
C VAL A 286 -13.12 -32.40 -3.92
N GLY A 287 -14.43 -32.62 -3.86
CA GLY A 287 -15.40 -31.82 -4.61
C GLY A 287 -15.38 -32.17 -6.10
N ARG A 288 -15.47 -31.15 -6.96
CA ARG A 288 -15.46 -31.29 -8.42
C ARG A 288 -14.39 -30.39 -9.01
N SER A 289 -13.84 -30.75 -10.16
CA SER A 289 -13.05 -29.80 -10.94
C SER A 289 -13.96 -28.69 -11.48
N GLN A 290 -13.42 -27.48 -11.58
CA GLN A 290 -14.11 -26.32 -12.16
C GLN A 290 -13.18 -25.60 -13.13
N THR A 291 -13.76 -24.73 -13.95
CA THR A 291 -13.00 -23.81 -14.78
C THR A 291 -13.19 -22.38 -14.29
N THR A 292 -12.18 -21.56 -14.51
CA THR A 292 -12.24 -20.12 -14.29
C THR A 292 -11.40 -19.42 -15.36
N ARG A 293 -11.52 -18.10 -15.44
CA ARG A 293 -10.73 -17.28 -16.36
C ARG A 293 -9.72 -16.46 -15.57
N VAL A 294 -8.48 -16.48 -16.04
CA VAL A 294 -7.41 -15.60 -15.57
C VAL A 294 -7.82 -14.17 -15.86
N GLY A 295 -7.74 -13.32 -14.85
CA GLY A 295 -8.04 -11.91 -14.97
C GLY A 295 -7.16 -11.24 -16.02
N VAL A 296 -7.61 -10.08 -16.47
CA VAL A 296 -6.87 -9.26 -17.43
C VAL A 296 -5.49 -8.82 -16.90
N ASN A 297 -5.30 -8.92 -15.59
CA ASN A 297 -4.08 -8.66 -14.85
C ASN A 297 -3.11 -9.86 -14.78
N GLY A 298 -3.47 -11.02 -15.35
CA GLY A 298 -2.66 -12.24 -15.30
C GLY A 298 -2.83 -13.08 -14.02
N PHE A 299 -3.79 -12.72 -13.15
CA PHE A 299 -4.08 -13.42 -11.89
C PHE A 299 -5.50 -13.97 -11.86
N ALA A 300 -5.72 -15.08 -11.18
CA ALA A 300 -7.05 -15.49 -10.72
C ALA A 300 -7.00 -15.81 -9.23
N THR A 301 -8.05 -15.45 -8.51
CA THR A 301 -8.20 -15.78 -7.08
C THR A 301 -9.35 -16.77 -6.92
N ILE A 302 -9.09 -17.87 -6.23
CA ILE A 302 -10.04 -18.94 -5.96
C ILE A 302 -10.18 -19.09 -4.44
N ASP A 303 -11.40 -18.94 -3.93
CA ASP A 303 -11.69 -19.18 -2.52
C ASP A 303 -12.18 -20.62 -2.30
N ILE A 304 -11.61 -21.27 -1.29
CA ILE A 304 -11.89 -22.65 -0.90
C ILE A 304 -12.49 -22.60 0.51
N ASP A 305 -13.83 -22.70 0.59
CA ASP A 305 -14.54 -22.88 1.87
C ASP A 305 -14.40 -24.33 2.32
N THR A 306 -13.68 -24.56 3.43
CA THR A 306 -13.40 -25.91 3.93
C THR A 306 -14.66 -26.67 4.38
N LYS A 307 -15.78 -25.99 4.67
CA LYS A 307 -17.08 -26.63 4.98
C LYS A 307 -17.91 -26.98 3.75
N GLY A 308 -17.63 -26.37 2.60
CA GLY A 308 -18.59 -26.36 1.49
C GLY A 308 -17.98 -26.29 0.10
N PHE A 309 -16.72 -26.70 -0.09
CA PHE A 309 -16.03 -26.61 -1.36
C PHE A 309 -16.63 -27.54 -2.41
N LEU A 310 -17.40 -26.95 -3.34
CA LEU A 310 -17.93 -27.64 -4.53
C LEU A 310 -18.70 -28.93 -4.19
N GLY A 311 -19.43 -28.91 -3.07
CA GLY A 311 -20.25 -30.01 -2.58
C GLY A 311 -19.50 -31.05 -1.74
N ALA A 312 -18.29 -30.75 -1.27
CA ALA A 312 -17.54 -31.59 -0.35
C ALA A 312 -16.95 -30.78 0.82
N GLU A 313 -16.79 -31.44 1.96
CA GLU A 313 -16.06 -30.92 3.12
C GLU A 313 -14.58 -31.30 3.00
N LEU A 314 -13.70 -30.35 3.35
CA LEU A 314 -12.27 -30.58 3.53
C LEU A 314 -12.03 -30.80 5.02
N ARG A 315 -12.18 -32.04 5.47
CA ARG A 315 -11.89 -32.44 6.86
C ARG A 315 -10.41 -32.21 7.23
N PRO A 316 -10.03 -32.19 8.51
CA PRO A 316 -8.64 -32.00 8.90
C PRO A 316 -7.67 -32.92 8.16
N GLY A 317 -6.60 -32.35 7.58
CA GLY A 317 -5.65 -33.04 6.71
C GLY A 317 -4.94 -32.10 5.71
N ASP A 318 -4.01 -32.66 4.93
CA ASP A 318 -3.32 -31.90 3.87
C ASP A 318 -4.02 -32.01 2.53
N TYR A 319 -4.00 -30.89 1.81
CA TYR A 319 -4.63 -30.71 0.51
C TYR A 319 -3.65 -30.08 -0.48
N ASN A 320 -3.81 -30.46 -1.75
CA ASN A 320 -3.09 -29.88 -2.87
C ASN A 320 -4.09 -29.22 -3.80
N PHE A 321 -3.93 -27.92 -4.01
CA PHE A 321 -4.58 -27.20 -5.09
C PHE A 321 -3.74 -27.33 -6.37
N GLN A 322 -4.40 -27.59 -7.49
CA GLN A 322 -3.79 -27.55 -8.80
C GLN A 322 -4.67 -26.76 -9.78
N ALA A 323 -4.05 -25.84 -10.52
CA ALA A 323 -4.64 -25.24 -11.71
C ALA A 323 -3.80 -25.56 -12.95
N GLN A 324 -4.45 -25.74 -14.09
CA GLN A 324 -3.82 -26.07 -15.35
C GLN A 324 -4.57 -25.50 -16.55
N ASP A 325 -3.83 -25.26 -17.63
CA ASP A 325 -4.40 -24.84 -18.91
C ASP A 325 -5.40 -25.88 -19.46
N THR A 326 -6.56 -25.42 -19.93
CA THR A 326 -7.54 -26.28 -20.60
C THR A 326 -7.14 -26.62 -22.04
N GLN A 327 -6.17 -25.89 -22.61
CA GLN A 327 -5.71 -26.05 -23.99
C GLN A 327 -4.45 -26.91 -24.15
N GLY A 328 -3.94 -27.52 -23.06
CA GLY A 328 -2.89 -28.53 -23.13
C GLY A 328 -1.44 -28.01 -23.20
N ARG A 329 -1.17 -26.74 -22.87
CA ARG A 329 0.20 -26.17 -22.88
C ARG A 329 1.12 -26.65 -21.73
N ASN A 330 0.74 -27.67 -20.96
CA ASN A 330 1.47 -28.18 -19.78
C ASN A 330 1.82 -27.14 -18.70
N GLN A 331 1.21 -25.96 -18.74
CA GLN A 331 1.36 -24.96 -17.70
C GLN A 331 0.52 -25.34 -16.49
N THR A 332 1.15 -25.34 -15.32
CA THR A 332 0.49 -25.67 -14.06
C THR A 332 0.85 -24.67 -12.97
N ALA A 333 -0.12 -24.43 -12.10
CA ALA A 333 0.05 -23.75 -10.83
C ALA A 333 -0.36 -24.69 -9.71
N ARG A 334 0.39 -24.70 -8.61
CA ARG A 334 0.21 -25.61 -7.48
C ARG A 334 0.43 -24.87 -6.18
N ALA A 335 -0.42 -25.15 -5.21
CA ALA A 335 -0.23 -24.74 -3.83
C ALA A 335 -0.69 -25.87 -2.91
N SER A 336 -0.06 -25.98 -1.74
CA SER A 336 -0.50 -26.91 -0.71
C SER A 336 -1.07 -26.13 0.46
N PHE A 337 -2.03 -26.71 1.16
CA PHE A 337 -2.54 -26.15 2.40
C PHE A 337 -3.00 -27.26 3.35
N ARG A 338 -3.11 -26.93 4.64
CA ARG A 338 -3.53 -27.83 5.71
C ARG A 338 -4.79 -27.31 6.37
N VAL A 339 -5.73 -28.21 6.61
CA VAL A 339 -6.89 -27.96 7.46
C VAL A 339 -6.63 -28.60 8.82
N ILE A 340 -6.72 -27.81 9.88
CA ILE A 340 -6.62 -28.28 11.27
C ILE A 340 -8.01 -28.38 11.91
N PRO A 341 -8.15 -29.14 13.03
CA PRO A 341 -9.43 -29.43 13.67
C PRO A 341 -10.33 -28.23 13.98
#